data_AF-A0A7W0EI25-F1
#
_entry.id   AF-A0A7W0EI25-F1
#
_cell.length_a   1.000
_cell.length_b   1.000
_cell.length_c   1.000
_cell.angle_alpha   90.00
_cell.angle_beta   90.00
_cell.angle_gamma   90.00
#
_symmetry.space_group_name_H-M   'P 1'
#
loop_
_entity.id
_entity.type
_entity.pdbx_description
1 polymer ?
#
loop_
_entity_poly.entity_id
_entity_poly.type
_entity_poly.pdbx_seq_one_letter_code
_entity_poly.pdbx_strand_id
1 'polypeptide(L)'
;MMPAIQRGGCFFLQTERLVVMAGEAAPSWQPMTRYVLSQDSGAAIKGGGRLDFFWGSGDYPELAAGLMKQPGRLYLLMKKAE
;
A
#
# COMPACT_ATOMS: atom_id res chain seq x y z
N MET A 1 0.54 19.17 -12.13
CA MET A 1 1.62 18.76 -11.20
C MET A 1 0.95 18.08 -10.01
N MET A 2 1.28 16.83 -9.68
CA MET A 2 0.74 16.20 -8.48
C MET A 2 1.37 16.88 -7.25
N PRO A 3 0.58 17.28 -6.23
CA PRO A 3 1.15 17.81 -5.00
C PRO A 3 2.07 16.76 -4.36
N ALA A 4 3.16 17.23 -3.75
CA ALA A 4 4.02 16.36 -2.96
C ALA A 4 3.17 15.63 -1.90
N ILE A 5 3.41 14.33 -1.72
CA ILE A 5 2.71 13.54 -0.69
C ILE A 5 3.06 14.16 0.67
N GLN A 6 2.10 14.85 1.27
CA GLN A 6 2.26 15.45 2.58
C GLN A 6 2.34 14.33 3.62
N ARG A 7 3.32 14.44 4.53
CA ARG A 7 3.37 13.58 5.72
C ARG A 7 2.05 13.75 6.51
N GLY A 8 1.47 12.64 6.91
CA GLY A 8 0.15 12.56 7.53
C GLY A 8 -1.04 12.57 6.55
N GLY A 9 -0.80 12.67 5.24
CA GLY A 9 -1.87 12.60 4.23
C GLY A 9 -2.64 11.29 4.32
N CYS A 10 -3.97 11.38 4.22
CA CYS A 10 -4.85 10.21 4.21
C CYS A 10 -5.19 9.84 2.77
N PHE A 11 -5.07 8.55 2.46
CA PHE A 11 -5.31 8.02 1.13
C PHE A 11 -6.28 6.85 1.19
N PHE A 12 -7.05 6.71 0.12
CA PHE A 12 -7.80 5.49 -0.17
C PHE A 12 -7.01 4.66 -1.17
N LEU A 13 -6.67 3.42 -0.80
CA LEU A 13 -5.85 2.50 -1.59
C LEU A 13 -6.71 1.33 -2.07
N GLN A 14 -6.64 1.07 -3.37
CA GLN A 14 -7.13 -0.15 -4.01
C GLN A 14 -5.95 -0.90 -4.63
N THR A 15 -5.70 -2.14 -4.19
CA THR A 15 -4.64 -3.00 -4.71
C THR A 15 -4.98 -4.46 -4.39
N GLU A 16 -4.01 -5.35 -4.32
CA GLU A 16 -4.18 -6.73 -3.91
C GLU A 16 -3.35 -7.04 -2.66
N ARG A 17 -3.77 -8.07 -1.93
CA ARG A 17 -3.04 -8.61 -0.78
C ARG A 17 -2.67 -10.05 -0.98
N LEU A 18 -1.55 -10.44 -0.40
CA LEU A 18 -1.14 -11.84 -0.36
C LEU A 18 -2.06 -12.60 0.59
N VAL A 19 -2.56 -13.75 0.16
CA VAL A 19 -3.37 -14.65 0.96
C VAL A 19 -2.68 -16.01 0.96
N VAL A 20 -2.44 -16.53 2.17
CA VAL A 20 -1.81 -17.83 2.38
C VAL A 20 -2.84 -18.72 3.06
N MET A 21 -3.32 -19.72 2.34
CA MET A 21 -4.32 -20.67 2.84
C MET A 21 -3.66 -22.00 3.18
N ALA A 22 -4.06 -22.58 4.32
CA ALA A 22 -3.57 -23.89 4.73
C ALA A 22 -4.00 -24.96 3.70
N GLY A 23 -3.02 -25.66 3.13
CA GLY A 23 -3.25 -26.71 2.12
C GLY A 23 -3.17 -26.24 0.67
N GLU A 24 -3.01 -24.94 0.40
CA GLU A 24 -2.67 -24.45 -0.94
C GLU A 24 -1.17 -24.54 -1.20
N ALA A 25 -0.79 -24.99 -2.40
CA ALA A 25 0.61 -25.17 -2.78
C ALA A 25 1.35 -23.84 -3.02
N ALA A 26 0.62 -22.75 -3.27
CA ALA A 26 1.20 -21.44 -3.56
C ALA A 26 0.33 -20.30 -2.98
N PRO A 27 0.95 -19.21 -2.50
CA PRO A 27 0.22 -17.99 -2.13
C PRO A 27 -0.58 -17.42 -3.31
N SER A 28 -1.74 -16.85 -3.02
CA SER A 28 -2.58 -16.17 -4.01
C SER A 28 -2.73 -14.69 -3.70
N TRP A 29 -3.08 -13.89 -4.71
CA TRP A 29 -3.38 -12.46 -4.55
C TRP A 29 -4.89 -12.24 -4.62
N GLN A 30 -5.41 -11.44 -3.69
CA GLN A 30 -6.83 -11.10 -3.63
C GLN A 30 -7.03 -9.59 -3.53
N PRO A 31 -8.07 -9.01 -4.14
CA PRO A 31 -8.35 -7.58 -4.04
C PRO A 31 -8.43 -7.10 -2.58
N MET A 32 -7.82 -5.94 -2.33
CA MET A 32 -7.81 -5.24 -1.04
C MET A 32 -8.13 -3.77 -1.26
N THR A 33 -9.03 -3.24 -0.44
CA THR A 33 -9.34 -1.81 -0.39
C THR A 33 -9.29 -1.32 1.04
N ARG A 34 -8.54 -0.25 1.31
CA ARG A 34 -8.39 0.31 2.65
C ARG A 34 -7.93 1.76 2.65
N TYR A 35 -8.15 2.45 3.76
CA TYR A 35 -7.50 3.73 4.04
C TYR A 35 -6.07 3.52 4.55
N VAL A 36 -5.15 4.38 4.14
CA VAL A 36 -3.75 4.38 4.55
C VAL A 36 -3.26 5.80 4.82
N LEU A 37 -2.21 5.92 5.63
CA LEU A 37 -1.58 7.19 5.96
C LEU A 37 -0.15 7.23 5.44
N SER A 38 0.29 8.38 4.93
CA SER A 38 1.70 8.62 4.63
C SER A 38 2.45 9.02 5.91
N GLN A 39 3.02 8.04 6.62
CA GLN A 39 3.75 8.30 7.88
C GLN A 39 5.27 8.19 7.74
N ASP A 40 5.74 7.54 6.67
CA ASP A 40 7.15 7.27 6.44
C ASP A 40 7.60 7.68 5.03
N SER A 41 8.90 7.86 4.85
CA SER A 41 9.53 8.18 3.56
C SER A 41 10.75 7.29 3.30
N GLY A 42 10.88 6.84 2.06
CA GLY A 42 12.01 6.02 1.62
C GLY A 42 12.73 6.68 0.45
N ALA A 43 14.06 6.74 0.49
CA ALA A 43 14.86 7.33 -0.59
C ALA A 43 14.65 6.62 -1.95
N ALA A 44 14.24 5.35 -1.94
CA ALA A 44 13.93 4.56 -3.14
C ALA A 44 12.52 4.83 -3.71
N ILE A 45 11.64 5.50 -2.96
CA ILE A 45 10.28 5.85 -3.37
C ILE A 45 10.31 7.23 -4.03
N LYS A 46 10.65 7.23 -5.32
CA LYS A 46 10.75 8.43 -6.15
C LYS A 46 9.67 8.45 -7.22
N GLY A 47 9.13 9.64 -7.50
CA GLY A 47 8.11 9.86 -8.52
C GLY A 47 6.67 9.68 -8.01
N GLY A 48 5.71 10.28 -8.73
CA GLY A 48 4.28 10.10 -8.43
C GLY A 48 3.81 8.67 -8.76
N GLY A 49 2.81 8.18 -8.02
CA GLY A 49 2.18 6.88 -8.29
C GLY A 49 2.90 5.65 -7.70
N ARG A 50 3.95 5.84 -6.90
CA ARG A 50 4.56 4.76 -6.09
C ARG A 50 4.18 4.91 -4.62
N LEU A 51 4.01 3.78 -3.95
CA LEU A 51 3.83 3.69 -2.52
C LEU A 51 4.62 2.49 -2.00
N ASP A 52 5.13 2.62 -0.78
CA ASP A 52 5.64 1.48 -0.01
C ASP A 52 4.60 1.17 1.06
N PHE A 53 4.13 -0.08 1.09
CA PHE A 53 3.02 -0.49 1.94
C PHE A 53 3.55 -1.27 3.13
N PHE A 54 3.46 -0.67 4.31
CA PHE A 54 3.80 -1.34 5.54
C PHE A 54 2.74 -2.39 5.91
N TRP A 55 3.13 -3.67 5.87
CA TRP A 55 2.27 -4.81 6.16
C TRP A 55 2.13 -5.12 7.66
N GLY A 56 2.99 -4.56 8.52
CA GLY A 56 3.13 -4.95 9.92
C GLY A 56 4.43 -5.68 10.19
N SER A 57 4.46 -6.48 11.26
CA SER A 57 5.63 -7.27 11.67
C SER A 57 5.27 -8.74 11.90
N GLY A 58 6.25 -9.63 11.70
CA GLY A 58 6.11 -11.08 11.81
C GLY A 58 6.20 -11.79 10.45
N ASP A 59 6.06 -13.11 10.47
CA ASP A 59 6.35 -13.98 9.30
C ASP A 59 5.46 -13.70 8.09
N TYR A 60 4.14 -13.53 8.30
CA TYR A 60 3.22 -13.23 7.21
C TYR A 60 3.47 -11.83 6.60
N PRO A 61 3.57 -10.74 7.39
CA PRO A 61 3.89 -9.42 6.85
C PRO A 61 5.22 -9.36 6.11
N GLU A 62 6.25 -10.06 6.59
CA GLU A 62 7.56 -10.13 5.92
C GLU A 62 7.43 -10.80 4.54
N LEU A 63 6.77 -11.96 4.47
CA LEU A 63 6.50 -12.66 3.21
C LEU A 63 5.65 -11.81 2.25
N ALA A 64 4.57 -11.22 2.76
CA ALA A 64 3.66 -10.38 1.97
C ALA A 64 4.39 -9.16 1.40
N ALA A 65 5.20 -8.47 2.21
CA ALA A 65 6.01 -7.33 1.78
C ALA A 65 7.05 -7.74 0.72
N GLY A 66 7.78 -8.84 0.95
CA GLY A 66 8.84 -9.30 0.05
C GLY A 66 8.33 -9.71 -1.33
N LEU A 67 7.10 -10.23 -1.42
CA LEU A 67 6.49 -10.64 -2.69
C LEU A 67 5.70 -9.52 -3.38
N MET A 68 5.38 -8.42 -2.69
CA MET A 68 4.50 -7.39 -3.23
C MET A 68 5.14 -6.58 -4.35
N LYS A 69 4.54 -6.66 -5.54
CA LYS A 69 4.82 -5.78 -6.70
C LYS A 69 3.53 -5.42 -7.45
N GLN A 70 2.43 -5.28 -6.71
CA GLN A 70 1.10 -5.19 -7.30
C GLN A 70 0.78 -3.78 -7.81
N PRO A 71 0.09 -3.67 -8.96
CA PRO A 71 -0.49 -2.40 -9.38
C PRO A 71 -1.61 -2.00 -8.39
N GLY A 72 -1.96 -0.72 -8.41
CA GLY A 72 -3.01 -0.20 -7.56
C GLY A 72 -3.46 1.20 -7.96
N ARG A 73 -4.52 1.65 -7.31
CA ARG A 73 -5.03 3.02 -7.41
C ARG A 73 -4.95 3.66 -6.04
N LEU A 74 -4.33 4.83 -5.99
CA LEU A 74 -4.16 5.62 -4.78
C LEU A 74 -4.88 6.94 -4.95
N TYR A 75 -5.84 7.22 -4.07
CA TYR A 75 -6.63 8.45 -4.08
C TYR A 75 -6.28 9.27 -2.84
N LEU A 76 -5.83 10.51 -3.04
CA LEU A 76 -5.60 11.45 -1.94
C LEU A 76 -6.93 12.01 -1.44
N LEU A 77 -7.20 11.87 -0.15
CA LEU A 77 -8.33 12.50 0.49
C LEU A 77 -7.97 13.94 0.89
N MET A 78 -8.61 14.89 0.24
CA MET A 78 -8.46 16.31 0.54
C MET A 78 -9.60 16.77 1.44
N LYS A 79 -9.28 17.59 2.45
CA LYS A 79 -10.32 18.33 3.18
C LYS A 79 -11.04 19.22 2.18
N LYS A 80 -12.38 19.17 2.18
CA LYS A 80 -13.21 20.08 1.39
C LYS A 80 -12.94 21.52 1.86
N ALA A 81 -12.68 22.42 0.91
CA ALA A 81 -12.64 23.85 1.21
C ALA A 81 -14.02 24.31 1.68
N GLU A 82 -14.04 25.17 2.69
CA GLU A 82 -15.27 25.84 3.14
C GLU A 82 -15.76 26.84 2.09
#